data_AF-A0A176RVV5-F1
#
_entry.id   AF-A0A176RVV5-F1
#
_cell.length_a   1.000
_cell.length_b   1.000
_cell.length_c   1.000
_cell.angle_alpha   90.00
_cell.angle_beta   90.00
_cell.angle_gamma   90.00
#
_symmetry.space_group_name_H-M   'P 1'
#
loop_
_entity.id
_entity.type
_entity.pdbx_description
1 polymer ?
#
loop_
_entity_poly.entity_id
_entity_poly.type
_entity_poly.pdbx_seq_one_letter_code
_entity_poly.pdbx_strand_id
1 'polypeptide(L)'
;MALCLAESLIESHGFDPKDQMERYYRWAHSETGYMSSRPKSFGFGQTFISSLLKYRQTGNPYPGMINPKRAGNGCIMRLASIPIFFYPDKEKIIHYSGESAKTTHGMSESIYASRLFGKMLFEALSGKDKEYILFHNEPEAEAPNNIKQIALGAYKDKNEDQIESTFFAGKCLEAALWCFLHTENYKEAVLKAVNLGGDADSTAAVCGQIAGAYYGLKNIPSRWLNTIAKSEMIMNMAERLCESRQRQAQEIAPT
;
A
#
# COMPACT_ATOMS: atom_id res chain seq x y z
N MET A 1 -1.60 6.28 8.21
CA MET A 1 -1.47 4.80 8.18
C MET A 1 -0.13 4.31 7.64
N ALA A 2 0.32 4.67 6.42
CA ALA A 2 1.59 4.17 5.87
C ALA A 2 2.79 4.46 6.79
N LEU A 3 2.88 5.69 7.33
CA LEU A 3 3.90 6.05 8.32
C LEU A 3 3.85 5.19 9.60
N CYS A 4 2.66 4.84 10.07
CA CYS A 4 2.49 3.99 11.26
C CYS A 4 2.97 2.57 10.97
N LEU A 5 2.69 2.05 9.78
CA LEU A 5 3.17 0.73 9.35
C LEU A 5 4.70 0.73 9.21
N ALA A 6 5.26 1.78 8.59
CA ALA A 6 6.70 1.93 8.46
C ALA A 6 7.41 1.97 9.82
N GLU A 7 6.91 2.79 10.75
CA GLU A 7 7.52 2.89 12.08
C GLU A 7 7.37 1.57 12.86
N SER A 8 6.25 0.85 12.71
CA SER A 8 6.10 -0.47 13.32
C SER A 8 7.16 -1.45 12.82
N LEU A 9 7.37 -1.52 11.51
CA LEU A 9 8.40 -2.37 10.91
C LEU A 9 9.81 -2.05 11.44
N ILE A 10 10.13 -0.75 11.54
CA ILE A 10 11.44 -0.29 11.98
C ILE A 10 11.69 -0.61 13.45
N GLU A 11 10.75 -0.25 14.33
CA GLU A 11 10.91 -0.37 15.79
C GLU A 11 10.77 -1.82 16.25
N SER A 12 9.96 -2.64 15.58
CA SER A 12 9.83 -4.07 15.89
C SER A 12 10.86 -4.94 15.18
N HIS A 13 11.74 -4.35 14.35
CA HIS A 13 12.72 -5.06 13.53
C HIS A 13 12.12 -6.18 12.65
N GLY A 14 10.85 -6.04 12.29
CA GLY A 14 10.06 -7.09 11.66
C GLY A 14 8.58 -6.72 11.61
N PHE A 15 7.75 -7.64 11.12
CA PHE A 15 6.30 -7.43 11.11
C PHE A 15 5.69 -7.85 12.45
N ASP A 16 5.16 -6.87 13.18
CA ASP A 16 4.38 -7.08 14.41
C ASP A 16 2.96 -6.53 14.22
N PRO A 17 1.93 -7.40 14.08
CA PRO A 17 0.56 -6.95 13.84
C PRO A 17 -0.05 -6.24 15.06
N LYS A 18 0.44 -6.51 16.27
CA LYS A 18 -0.02 -5.84 17.50
C LYS A 18 0.53 -4.42 17.56
N ASP A 19 1.83 -4.26 17.36
CA ASP A 19 2.46 -2.93 17.31
C ASP A 19 1.89 -2.08 16.16
N GLN A 20 1.64 -2.69 14.99
CA GLN A 20 0.92 -2.03 13.89
C GLN A 20 -0.44 -1.46 14.35
N MET A 21 -1.23 -2.25 15.08
CA MET A 21 -2.54 -1.83 15.58
C MET A 21 -2.44 -0.77 16.68
N GLU A 22 -1.44 -0.85 17.57
CA GLU A 22 -1.20 0.19 18.58
C GLU A 22 -0.81 1.52 17.94
N ARG A 23 0.02 1.53 16.89
CA ARG A 23 0.35 2.78 16.18
C ARG A 23 -0.82 3.34 15.40
N TYR A 24 -1.67 2.48 14.82
CA TYR A 24 -2.94 2.93 14.24
C TYR A 24 -3.88 3.52 15.28
N TYR A 25 -3.96 2.92 16.47
CA TYR A 25 -4.73 3.45 17.59
C TYR A 25 -4.21 4.82 18.02
N ARG A 26 -2.89 4.93 18.22
CA ARG A 26 -2.22 6.18 18.56
C ARG A 26 -2.47 7.26 17.52
N TRP A 27 -2.35 6.94 16.23
CA TRP A 27 -2.68 7.88 15.15
C TRP A 27 -4.14 8.35 15.23
N ALA A 28 -5.09 7.43 15.41
CA ALA A 28 -6.51 7.78 15.44
C ALA A 28 -6.93 8.59 16.69
N HIS A 29 -6.28 8.38 17.83
CA HIS A 29 -6.65 8.98 19.12
C HIS A 29 -5.72 10.12 19.57
N SER A 30 -4.62 10.36 18.86
CA SER A 30 -3.63 11.36 19.25
C SER A 30 -4.18 12.79 19.16
N GLU A 31 -4.14 13.51 20.28
CA GLU A 31 -4.44 14.94 20.34
C GLU A 31 -3.30 15.82 19.77
N THR A 32 -2.11 15.25 19.59
CA THR A 32 -0.91 15.92 19.06
C THR A 32 -0.64 15.66 17.58
N GLY A 33 -1.55 14.96 16.88
CA GLY A 33 -1.38 14.66 15.46
C GLY A 33 -0.22 13.71 15.12
N TYR A 34 0.05 12.72 15.97
CA TYR A 34 1.05 11.66 15.71
C TYR A 34 0.88 11.08 14.30
N MET A 35 1.86 11.33 13.41
CA MET A 35 1.85 10.94 11.99
C MET A 35 0.69 11.47 11.13
N SER A 36 0.01 12.52 11.58
CA SER A 36 -1.02 13.22 10.81
C SER A 36 -0.43 14.43 10.10
N SER A 37 -0.94 14.76 8.91
CA SER A 37 -0.61 16.03 8.22
C SER A 37 -1.22 17.26 8.90
N ARG A 38 -2.12 17.06 9.88
CA ARG A 38 -2.80 18.10 10.65
C ARG A 38 -2.67 17.84 12.17
N PRO A 39 -2.91 18.84 13.03
CA PRO A 39 -2.85 18.66 14.49
C PRO A 39 -3.75 17.55 15.04
N LYS A 40 -4.87 17.25 14.36
CA LYS A 40 -5.71 16.09 14.64
C LYS A 40 -5.81 15.20 13.41
N SER A 41 -5.88 13.90 13.62
CA SER A 41 -6.04 12.91 12.56
C SER A 41 -7.46 12.93 11.98
N PHE A 42 -7.58 12.66 10.68
CA PHE A 42 -8.84 12.67 9.92
C PHE A 42 -8.74 11.68 8.74
N GLY A 43 -9.84 11.49 8.01
CA GLY A 43 -9.88 10.65 6.81
C GLY A 43 -9.99 9.14 7.08
N PHE A 44 -10.64 8.76 8.18
CA PHE A 44 -10.80 7.36 8.54
C PHE A 44 -11.98 6.69 7.82
N GLY A 45 -11.74 5.52 7.23
CA GLY A 45 -12.81 4.67 6.70
C GLY A 45 -13.54 3.90 7.82
N GLN A 46 -14.81 3.56 7.58
CA GLN A 46 -15.63 2.80 8.55
C GLN A 46 -15.06 1.42 8.87
N THR A 47 -14.46 0.73 7.88
CA THR A 47 -13.81 -0.57 8.06
C THR A 47 -12.61 -0.48 9.01
N PHE A 48 -11.81 0.58 8.89
CA PHE A 48 -10.69 0.85 9.78
C PHE A 48 -11.16 1.11 11.23
N ILE A 49 -12.14 2.01 11.41
CA ILE A 49 -12.67 2.33 12.75
C ILE A 49 -13.25 1.08 13.41
N SER A 50 -14.05 0.30 12.69
CA SER A 50 -14.68 -0.92 13.22
C SER A 50 -13.63 -1.94 13.68
N SER A 51 -12.58 -2.14 12.88
CA SER A 51 -11.46 -3.03 13.22
C SER A 51 -10.70 -2.54 14.45
N LEU A 52 -10.46 -1.22 14.55
CA LEU A 52 -9.76 -0.63 15.68
C LEU A 52 -10.55 -0.80 16.98
N LEU A 53 -11.85 -0.57 16.96
CA LEU A 53 -12.73 -0.80 18.12
C LEU A 53 -12.73 -2.26 18.55
N LYS A 54 -12.82 -3.19 17.59
CA LYS A 54 -12.76 -4.63 17.87
C LYS A 54 -11.41 -5.05 18.45
N TYR A 55 -10.30 -4.50 17.95
CA TYR A 55 -8.98 -4.70 18.56
C TYR A 55 -8.94 -4.21 20.00
N ARG A 56 -9.46 -3.01 20.29
CA ARG A 56 -9.49 -2.47 21.66
C ARG A 56 -10.34 -3.31 22.62
N GLN A 57 -11.39 -3.94 22.12
CA GLN A 57 -12.24 -4.83 22.91
C GLN A 57 -11.61 -6.21 23.17
N THR A 58 -10.88 -6.75 22.18
CA THR A 58 -10.47 -8.17 22.19
C THR A 58 -8.98 -8.40 22.39
N GLY A 59 -8.14 -7.39 22.12
CA GLY A 59 -6.69 -7.54 22.03
C GLY A 59 -6.19 -8.37 20.84
N ASN A 60 -7.08 -8.91 20.00
CA ASN A 60 -6.70 -9.71 18.83
C ASN A 60 -6.14 -8.80 17.73
N PRO A 61 -4.86 -8.92 17.33
CA PRO A 61 -4.21 -8.02 16.37
C PRO A 61 -4.70 -8.21 14.92
N TYR A 62 -5.52 -9.23 14.66
CA TYR A 62 -6.17 -9.47 13.37
C TYR A 62 -7.70 -9.32 13.45
N PRO A 63 -8.23 -8.13 13.82
CA PRO A 63 -9.66 -7.90 13.94
C PRO A 63 -10.35 -7.66 12.59
N GLY A 64 -9.60 -7.67 11.47
CA GLY A 64 -10.03 -7.15 10.18
C GLY A 64 -11.45 -7.53 9.80
N MET A 65 -12.24 -6.51 9.42
CA MET A 65 -13.66 -6.72 9.16
C MET A 65 -13.88 -7.63 7.96
N ILE A 66 -14.79 -8.60 8.13
CA ILE A 66 -15.30 -9.46 7.08
C ILE A 66 -16.72 -8.97 6.76
N ASN A 67 -16.85 -8.18 5.71
CA ASN A 67 -18.13 -7.73 5.17
C ASN A 67 -17.97 -7.53 3.66
N PRO A 68 -18.64 -8.34 2.81
CA PRO A 68 -18.54 -8.24 1.35
C PRO A 68 -18.87 -6.85 0.78
N LYS A 69 -19.71 -6.06 1.45
CA LYS A 69 -20.01 -4.68 1.06
C LYS A 69 -18.89 -3.69 1.39
N ARG A 70 -17.78 -4.17 1.98
CA ARG A 70 -16.70 -3.35 2.55
C ARG A 70 -15.32 -3.99 2.34
N ALA A 71 -15.04 -4.57 1.17
CA ALA A 71 -13.69 -4.98 0.78
C ALA A 71 -12.81 -3.75 0.46
N GLY A 72 -12.55 -2.93 1.47
CA GLY A 72 -11.95 -1.60 1.34
C GLY A 72 -10.48 -1.61 0.88
N ASN A 73 -10.10 -0.56 0.15
CA ASN A 73 -8.74 -0.29 -0.37
C ASN A 73 -7.73 0.24 0.68
N GLY A 74 -8.17 0.48 1.93
CA GLY A 74 -7.32 1.10 2.95
C GLY A 74 -6.05 0.32 3.32
N CYS A 75 -5.97 -0.96 2.95
CA CYS A 75 -4.79 -1.82 3.06
C CYS A 75 -3.77 -1.61 1.92
N ILE A 76 -4.21 -1.39 0.67
CA ILE A 76 -3.32 -1.20 -0.48
C ILE A 76 -2.79 0.23 -0.59
N MET A 77 -3.55 1.23 -0.14
CA MET A 77 -3.10 2.63 -0.15
C MET A 77 -1.99 2.95 0.88
N ARG A 78 -1.64 1.99 1.75
CA ARG A 78 -0.62 2.14 2.81
C ARG A 78 0.57 1.20 2.67
N LEU A 79 0.68 0.47 1.56
CA LEU A 79 1.42 -0.79 1.50
C LEU A 79 2.94 -0.64 1.37
N ALA A 80 3.42 0.42 0.69
CA ALA A 80 4.81 0.54 0.22
C ALA A 80 5.90 0.27 1.27
N SER A 81 5.64 0.54 2.55
CA SER A 81 6.59 0.23 3.63
C SER A 81 6.96 -1.26 3.71
N ILE A 82 6.04 -2.17 3.38
CA ILE A 82 6.28 -3.62 3.42
C ILE A 82 7.28 -4.06 2.35
N PRO A 83 7.07 -3.77 1.05
CA PRO A 83 8.06 -4.04 0.01
C PRO A 83 9.44 -3.43 0.28
N ILE A 84 9.49 -2.18 0.75
CA ILE A 84 10.77 -1.50 1.02
C ILE A 84 11.56 -2.22 2.12
N PHE A 85 10.88 -2.59 3.21
CA PHE A 85 11.50 -3.21 4.38
C PHE A 85 12.02 -4.63 4.09
N PHE A 86 11.20 -5.46 3.45
CA PHE A 86 11.53 -6.88 3.23
C PHE A 86 12.31 -7.17 1.95
N TYR A 87 12.59 -6.18 1.10
CA TYR A 87 13.38 -6.38 -0.12
C TYR A 87 14.78 -6.96 0.18
N PRO A 88 15.31 -7.94 -0.58
CA PRO A 88 14.77 -8.55 -1.80
C PRO A 88 13.97 -9.85 -1.56
N ASP A 89 13.51 -10.12 -0.33
CA ASP A 89 12.77 -11.35 -0.01
C ASP A 89 11.31 -11.27 -0.52
N LYS A 90 11.12 -11.68 -1.77
CA LYS A 90 9.82 -11.65 -2.47
C LYS A 90 8.72 -12.38 -1.71
N GLU A 91 9.02 -13.53 -1.12
CA GLU A 91 8.05 -14.33 -0.39
C GLU A 91 7.58 -13.61 0.89
N LYS A 92 8.51 -13.01 1.65
CA LYS A 92 8.14 -12.17 2.80
C LYS A 92 7.33 -10.95 2.38
N ILE A 93 7.68 -10.30 1.26
CA ILE A 93 6.92 -9.15 0.76
C ILE A 93 5.47 -9.55 0.47
N ILE A 94 5.26 -10.64 -0.28
CA ILE A 94 3.91 -11.13 -0.62
C ILE A 94 3.16 -11.55 0.66
N HIS A 95 3.81 -12.32 1.53
CA HIS A 95 3.23 -12.77 2.80
C HIS A 95 2.79 -11.60 3.68
N TYR A 96 3.72 -10.71 4.05
CA TYR A 96 3.44 -9.60 4.96
C TYR A 96 2.58 -8.50 4.35
N SER A 97 2.49 -8.42 3.03
CA SER A 97 1.49 -7.56 2.38
C SER A 97 0.08 -8.01 2.73
N GLY A 98 -0.18 -9.32 2.68
CA GLY A 98 -1.45 -9.90 3.10
C GLY A 98 -1.68 -9.80 4.62
N GLU A 99 -0.67 -10.10 5.43
CA GLU A 99 -0.77 -10.02 6.90
C GLU A 99 -1.08 -8.59 7.36
N SER A 100 -0.41 -7.59 6.79
CA SER A 100 -0.66 -6.19 7.11
C SER A 100 -2.07 -5.73 6.75
N ALA A 101 -2.73 -6.38 5.79
CA ALA A 101 -4.11 -6.09 5.43
C ALA A 101 -5.08 -6.65 6.48
N LYS A 102 -4.87 -7.90 6.94
CA LYS A 102 -5.73 -8.62 7.91
C LYS A 102 -5.94 -7.87 9.22
N THR A 103 -5.03 -6.97 9.61
CA THR A 103 -5.17 -6.15 10.82
C THR A 103 -6.36 -5.19 10.76
N THR A 104 -6.83 -4.79 9.56
CA THR A 104 -8.00 -3.90 9.45
C THR A 104 -8.97 -4.26 8.32
N HIS A 105 -8.55 -5.03 7.32
CA HIS A 105 -9.37 -5.43 6.17
C HIS A 105 -9.29 -6.96 6.02
N GLY A 106 -10.31 -7.65 6.52
CA GLY A 106 -10.33 -9.13 6.58
C GLY A 106 -10.93 -9.80 5.34
N MET A 107 -11.43 -9.04 4.37
CA MET A 107 -11.97 -9.57 3.12
C MET A 107 -10.87 -10.17 2.25
N SER A 108 -11.12 -11.34 1.66
CA SER A 108 -10.19 -12.01 0.75
C SER A 108 -9.73 -11.09 -0.38
N GLU A 109 -10.64 -10.33 -0.98
CA GLU A 109 -10.30 -9.35 -2.02
C GLU A 109 -9.24 -8.35 -1.55
N SER A 110 -9.43 -7.74 -0.38
CA SER A 110 -8.46 -6.79 0.19
C SER A 110 -7.09 -7.44 0.44
N ILE A 111 -7.09 -8.66 0.99
CA ILE A 111 -5.85 -9.39 1.31
C ILE A 111 -5.10 -9.75 0.02
N TYR A 112 -5.75 -10.36 -0.96
CA TYR A 112 -5.12 -10.75 -2.22
C TYR A 112 -4.76 -9.55 -3.10
N ALA A 113 -5.51 -8.44 -3.05
CA ALA A 113 -5.09 -7.19 -3.67
C ALA A 113 -3.78 -6.66 -3.07
N SER A 114 -3.62 -6.70 -1.73
CA SER A 114 -2.35 -6.34 -1.08
C SER A 114 -1.21 -7.28 -1.49
N ARG A 115 -1.45 -8.59 -1.56
CA ARG A 115 -0.44 -9.56 -2.00
C ARG A 115 0.04 -9.31 -3.43
N LEU A 116 -0.91 -9.16 -4.37
CA LEU A 116 -0.62 -8.86 -5.77
C LEU A 116 0.13 -7.52 -5.90
N PHE A 117 -0.34 -6.48 -5.22
CA PHE A 117 0.28 -5.17 -5.29
C PHE A 117 1.69 -5.16 -4.67
N GLY A 118 1.90 -5.90 -3.58
CA GLY A 118 3.20 -6.10 -2.97
C GLY A 118 4.19 -6.76 -3.94
N LYS A 119 3.75 -7.79 -4.69
CA LYS A 119 4.55 -8.40 -5.77
C LYS A 119 4.91 -7.41 -6.86
N MET A 120 3.95 -6.60 -7.33
CA MET A 120 4.20 -5.59 -8.36
C MET A 120 5.20 -4.51 -7.90
N LEU A 121 5.10 -4.08 -6.63
CA LEU A 121 6.07 -3.16 -6.03
C LEU A 121 7.46 -3.80 -5.91
N PHE A 122 7.55 -5.10 -5.58
CA PHE A 122 8.84 -5.82 -5.61
C PHE A 122 9.47 -5.78 -7.01
N GLU A 123 8.71 -6.13 -8.06
CA GLU A 123 9.24 -6.14 -9.44
C GLU A 123 9.68 -4.73 -9.89
N ALA A 124 8.93 -3.69 -9.50
CA ALA A 124 9.31 -2.30 -9.75
C ALA A 124 10.62 -1.92 -9.03
N LEU A 125 10.76 -2.27 -7.75
CA LEU A 125 12.00 -2.04 -6.97
C LEU A 125 13.19 -2.85 -7.50
N SER A 126 12.94 -4.01 -8.13
CA SER A 126 13.94 -4.80 -8.84
C SER A 126 14.31 -4.26 -10.23
N GLY A 127 13.73 -3.13 -10.65
CA GLY A 127 14.07 -2.46 -11.90
C GLY A 127 13.48 -3.14 -13.15
N LYS A 128 12.40 -3.92 -13.01
CA LYS A 128 11.68 -4.48 -14.15
C LYS A 128 10.95 -3.38 -14.93
N ASP A 129 10.72 -3.62 -16.22
CA ASP A 129 9.91 -2.73 -17.05
C ASP A 129 8.41 -2.85 -16.71
N LYS A 130 7.60 -1.91 -17.21
CA LYS A 130 6.15 -1.88 -16.98
C LYS A 130 5.45 -3.14 -17.47
N GLU A 131 5.84 -3.69 -18.62
CA GLU A 131 5.18 -4.85 -19.21
C GLU A 131 5.34 -6.07 -18.29
N TYR A 132 6.54 -6.26 -17.74
CA TYR A 132 6.81 -7.31 -16.78
C TYR A 132 6.07 -7.09 -15.46
N ILE A 133 6.14 -5.88 -14.89
CA ILE A 133 5.47 -5.53 -13.62
C ILE A 133 3.97 -5.82 -13.71
N LEU A 134 3.32 -5.46 -14.83
CA LEU A 134 1.87 -5.48 -14.97
C LEU A 134 1.34 -6.83 -15.48
N PHE A 135 2.07 -7.51 -16.36
CA PHE A 135 1.51 -8.64 -17.12
C PHE A 135 2.22 -9.98 -16.92
N HIS A 136 3.32 -10.05 -16.15
CA HIS A 136 3.99 -11.31 -15.79
C HIS A 136 3.61 -11.76 -14.36
N ASN A 137 2.31 -11.75 -14.07
CA ASN A 137 1.77 -12.14 -12.77
C ASN A 137 0.98 -13.44 -12.85
N GLU A 138 1.45 -14.48 -12.18
CA GLU A 138 0.67 -15.69 -11.94
C GLU A 138 -0.37 -15.45 -10.82
N PRO A 139 -1.67 -15.70 -11.07
CA PRO A 139 -2.70 -15.56 -10.06
C PRO A 139 -2.63 -16.69 -9.03
N GLU A 140 -2.74 -16.35 -7.74
CA GLU A 140 -2.85 -17.34 -6.67
C GLU A 140 -4.17 -18.13 -6.78
N ALA A 141 -4.13 -19.43 -6.51
CA ALA A 141 -5.28 -20.33 -6.70
C ALA A 141 -6.49 -19.93 -5.85
N GLU A 142 -6.25 -19.43 -4.64
CA GLU A 142 -7.25 -19.01 -3.67
C GLU A 142 -7.70 -17.56 -3.84
N ALA A 143 -7.09 -16.80 -4.76
CA ALA A 143 -7.46 -15.40 -4.99
C ALA A 143 -8.90 -15.30 -5.56
N PRO A 144 -9.69 -14.30 -5.12
CA PRO A 144 -10.96 -13.99 -5.74
C PRO A 144 -10.83 -13.70 -7.24
N ASN A 145 -11.87 -14.04 -8.02
CA ASN A 145 -11.80 -13.97 -9.48
C ASN A 145 -11.44 -12.57 -10.00
N ASN A 146 -11.97 -11.50 -9.40
CA ASN A 146 -11.62 -10.13 -9.79
C ASN A 146 -10.12 -9.83 -9.60
N ILE A 147 -9.49 -10.31 -8.53
CA ILE A 147 -8.04 -10.15 -8.34
C ILE A 147 -7.25 -10.99 -9.34
N LYS A 148 -7.74 -12.21 -9.68
CA LYS A 148 -7.14 -13.03 -10.74
C LYS A 148 -7.18 -12.33 -12.10
N GLN A 149 -8.30 -11.70 -12.45
CA GLN A 149 -8.43 -10.93 -13.69
C GLN A 149 -7.47 -9.74 -13.72
N ILE A 150 -7.28 -9.05 -12.59
CA ILE A 150 -6.28 -7.98 -12.48
C ILE A 150 -4.86 -8.53 -12.67
N ALA A 151 -4.51 -9.65 -12.02
CA ALA A 151 -3.20 -10.28 -12.21
C ALA A 151 -2.93 -10.67 -13.67
N LEU A 152 -3.97 -11.12 -14.39
CA LEU A 152 -3.90 -11.45 -15.82
C LEU A 152 -3.95 -10.22 -16.74
N GLY A 153 -4.00 -9.00 -16.20
CA GLY A 153 -3.97 -7.78 -17.01
C GLY A 153 -5.28 -7.43 -17.71
N ALA A 154 -6.44 -7.89 -17.23
CA ALA A 154 -7.74 -7.66 -17.86
C ALA A 154 -8.13 -6.16 -18.02
N TYR A 155 -7.35 -5.25 -17.44
CA TYR A 155 -7.50 -3.80 -17.61
C TYR A 155 -6.71 -3.22 -18.79
N LYS A 156 -5.84 -4.01 -19.45
CA LYS A 156 -4.91 -3.53 -20.49
C LYS A 156 -5.62 -2.75 -21.60
N ASP A 157 -6.71 -3.29 -22.12
CA ASP A 157 -7.43 -2.76 -23.28
C ASP A 157 -8.71 -1.99 -22.89
N LYS A 158 -8.87 -1.64 -21.61
CA LYS A 158 -10.03 -0.87 -21.15
C LYS A 158 -9.90 0.60 -21.52
N ASN A 159 -11.01 1.19 -21.95
CA ASN A 159 -11.16 2.64 -22.05
C ASN A 159 -11.39 3.27 -20.66
N GLU A 160 -11.17 4.58 -20.55
CA GLU A 160 -11.27 5.31 -19.29
C GLU A 160 -12.67 5.23 -18.65
N ASP A 161 -13.74 5.23 -19.46
CA ASP A 161 -15.13 5.11 -19.02
C ASP A 161 -15.49 3.73 -18.45
N GLN A 162 -14.62 2.73 -18.65
CA GLN A 162 -14.76 1.38 -18.10
C GLN A 162 -13.97 1.19 -16.80
N ILE A 163 -13.24 2.21 -16.35
CA ILE A 163 -12.46 2.20 -15.12
C ILE A 163 -13.27 2.82 -13.99
N GLU A 164 -13.43 2.05 -12.91
CA GLU A 164 -14.18 2.49 -11.74
C GLU A 164 -13.23 2.79 -10.57
N SER A 165 -13.11 4.07 -10.20
CA SER A 165 -12.36 4.51 -9.01
C SER A 165 -13.23 4.48 -7.75
N THR A 166 -13.38 3.31 -7.15
CA THR A 166 -14.21 3.11 -5.94
C THR A 166 -13.38 2.70 -4.72
N PHE A 167 -14.02 2.65 -3.55
CA PHE A 167 -13.40 2.21 -2.30
C PHE A 167 -13.09 0.71 -2.25
N PHE A 168 -13.52 -0.09 -3.22
CA PHE A 168 -13.21 -1.52 -3.29
C PHE A 168 -11.76 -1.74 -3.68
N ALA A 169 -11.05 -2.60 -2.96
CA ALA A 169 -9.61 -2.83 -3.14
C ALA A 169 -9.28 -3.29 -4.56
N GLY A 170 -10.05 -4.21 -5.14
CA GLY A 170 -9.84 -4.67 -6.51
C GLY A 170 -10.01 -3.55 -7.53
N LYS A 171 -11.08 -2.75 -7.41
CA LYS A 171 -11.36 -1.64 -8.34
C LYS A 171 -10.34 -0.51 -8.22
N CYS A 172 -9.96 -0.15 -7.00
CA CYS A 172 -8.91 0.83 -6.76
C CYS A 172 -7.55 0.38 -7.31
N LEU A 173 -7.20 -0.91 -7.14
CA LEU A 173 -5.99 -1.47 -7.72
C LEU A 173 -6.04 -1.47 -9.26
N GLU A 174 -7.14 -1.93 -9.85
CA GLU A 174 -7.36 -1.90 -11.31
C GLU A 174 -7.18 -0.48 -11.87
N ALA A 175 -7.84 0.51 -11.28
CA ALA A 175 -7.76 1.90 -11.72
C ALA A 175 -6.33 2.47 -11.62
N ALA A 176 -5.63 2.21 -10.50
CA ALA A 176 -4.27 2.67 -10.31
C ALA A 176 -3.29 2.05 -11.32
N LEU A 177 -3.40 0.75 -11.58
CA LEU A 177 -2.57 0.05 -12.56
C LEU A 177 -2.86 0.50 -13.99
N TRP A 178 -4.14 0.75 -14.32
CA TRP A 178 -4.53 1.31 -15.61
C TRP A 178 -3.94 2.71 -15.83
N CYS A 179 -3.98 3.60 -14.83
CA CYS A 179 -3.35 4.91 -14.93
C CYS A 179 -1.83 4.82 -15.14
N PHE A 180 -1.16 3.94 -14.38
CA PHE A 180 0.28 3.72 -14.50
C PHE A 180 0.69 3.14 -15.86
N LEU A 181 -0.12 2.23 -16.42
CA LEU A 181 0.07 1.69 -17.77
C LEU A 181 -0.02 2.78 -18.84
N HIS A 182 -1.02 3.67 -18.75
CA HIS A 182 -1.37 4.63 -19.79
C HIS A 182 -0.73 6.02 -19.63
N THR A 183 0.44 6.10 -18.98
CA THR A 183 1.18 7.35 -18.74
C THR A 183 2.68 7.07 -18.70
N GLU A 184 3.53 8.04 -19.04
CA GLU A 184 4.98 7.80 -19.20
C GLU A 184 5.87 8.45 -18.14
N ASN A 185 5.27 9.14 -17.16
CA ASN A 185 6.01 9.71 -16.04
C ASN A 185 5.14 9.77 -14.77
N TYR A 186 5.81 9.97 -13.63
CA TYR A 186 5.16 10.03 -12.31
C TYR A 186 4.04 11.07 -12.26
N LYS A 187 4.29 12.27 -12.82
CA LYS A 187 3.34 13.37 -12.79
C LYS A 187 2.05 13.00 -13.51
N GLU A 188 2.16 12.49 -14.74
CA GLU A 188 1.01 12.06 -15.53
C GLU A 188 0.27 10.91 -14.85
N ALA A 189 0.97 9.90 -14.34
CA ALA A 189 0.37 8.75 -13.67
C ALA A 189 -0.53 9.17 -12.50
N VAL A 190 0.00 10.03 -11.62
CA VAL A 190 -0.74 10.53 -10.44
C VAL A 190 -1.87 11.48 -10.86
N LEU A 191 -1.64 12.39 -11.81
CA LEU A 191 -2.70 13.29 -12.28
C LEU A 191 -3.85 12.51 -12.95
N LYS A 192 -3.53 11.47 -13.73
CA LYS A 192 -4.55 10.61 -14.35
C LYS A 192 -5.39 9.91 -13.28
N ALA A 193 -4.74 9.34 -12.27
CA ALA A 193 -5.42 8.68 -11.16
C ALA A 193 -6.33 9.63 -10.35
N VAL A 194 -5.90 10.88 -10.12
CA VAL A 194 -6.74 11.89 -9.45
C VAL A 194 -7.93 12.30 -10.33
N ASN A 195 -7.73 12.45 -11.64
CA ASN A 195 -8.76 12.93 -12.56
C ASN A 195 -9.82 11.87 -12.94
N LEU A 196 -9.60 10.59 -12.61
CA LEU A 196 -10.66 9.57 -12.66
C LEU A 196 -11.84 9.90 -11.70
N GLY A 197 -11.62 10.77 -10.70
CA GLY A 197 -12.64 11.11 -9.71
C GLY A 197 -12.95 9.93 -8.78
N GLY A 198 -14.15 9.91 -8.20
CA GLY A 198 -14.56 8.86 -7.26
C GLY A 198 -13.70 8.86 -5.98
N ASP A 199 -13.16 7.70 -5.61
CA ASP A 199 -12.17 7.53 -4.54
C ASP A 199 -10.75 7.91 -5.05
N ALA A 200 -10.63 9.17 -5.43
CA ALA A 200 -9.46 9.72 -6.13
C ALA A 200 -8.20 9.73 -5.26
N ASP A 201 -8.31 9.98 -3.96
CA ASP A 201 -7.16 10.00 -3.05
C ASP A 201 -6.56 8.61 -2.88
N SER A 202 -7.39 7.58 -2.69
CA SER A 202 -6.92 6.20 -2.57
C SER A 202 -6.30 5.71 -3.89
N THR A 203 -6.96 5.99 -5.02
CA THR A 203 -6.47 5.59 -6.35
C THR A 203 -5.13 6.26 -6.68
N ALA A 204 -5.00 7.56 -6.40
CA ALA A 204 -3.76 8.31 -6.57
C ALA A 204 -2.65 7.85 -5.61
N ALA A 205 -2.98 7.47 -4.38
CA ALA A 205 -2.01 6.92 -3.43
C ALA A 205 -1.48 5.55 -3.86
N VAL A 206 -2.32 4.67 -4.41
CA VAL A 206 -1.90 3.37 -4.96
C VAL A 206 -1.07 3.58 -6.24
N CYS A 207 -1.54 4.42 -7.17
CA CYS A 207 -0.80 4.76 -8.39
C CYS A 207 0.57 5.39 -8.09
N GLY A 208 0.61 6.33 -7.13
CA GLY A 208 1.84 7.00 -6.71
C GLY A 208 2.87 6.05 -6.08
N GLN A 209 2.45 4.99 -5.40
CA GLN A 209 3.36 3.98 -4.87
C GLN A 209 4.09 3.22 -5.99
N ILE A 210 3.36 2.70 -6.99
CA ILE A 210 3.97 1.94 -8.09
C ILE A 210 4.74 2.83 -9.05
N ALA A 211 4.19 4.01 -9.39
CA ALA A 211 4.88 4.99 -10.21
C ALA A 211 6.14 5.52 -9.50
N GLY A 212 6.09 5.73 -8.20
CA GLY A 212 7.24 6.17 -7.39
C GLY A 212 8.34 5.10 -7.34
N ALA A 213 7.98 3.83 -7.17
CA ALA A 213 8.91 2.71 -7.21
C ALA A 213 9.57 2.57 -8.60
N TYR A 214 8.81 2.77 -9.68
CA TYR A 214 9.28 2.63 -11.05
C TYR A 214 10.12 3.82 -11.55
N TYR A 215 9.59 5.05 -11.45
CA TYR A 215 10.27 6.25 -11.95
C TYR A 215 11.32 6.78 -10.97
N GLY A 216 11.23 6.45 -9.68
CA GLY A 216 12.15 6.92 -8.64
C GLY A 216 11.96 8.37 -8.22
N LEU A 217 12.48 8.70 -7.05
CA LEU A 217 12.30 10.00 -6.37
C LEU A 217 12.72 11.21 -7.23
N LYS A 218 13.80 11.09 -8.00
CA LYS A 218 14.34 12.17 -8.84
C LYS A 218 13.39 12.62 -9.95
N ASN A 219 12.43 11.77 -10.32
CA ASN A 219 11.44 12.03 -11.36
C ASN A 219 10.09 12.53 -10.80
N ILE A 220 9.99 12.75 -9.49
CA ILE A 220 8.84 13.41 -8.87
C ILE A 220 9.00 14.93 -9.03
N PRO A 221 7.97 15.68 -9.46
CA PRO A 221 8.06 17.14 -9.59
C PRO A 221 8.53 17.80 -8.29
N SER A 222 9.63 18.57 -8.36
CA SER A 222 10.23 19.23 -7.20
C SER A 222 9.24 20.14 -6.47
N ARG A 223 8.38 20.85 -7.22
CA ARG A 223 7.29 21.66 -6.65
C ARG A 223 6.37 20.83 -5.74
N TRP A 224 6.07 19.58 -6.10
CA TRP A 224 5.22 18.73 -5.26
C TRP A 224 5.96 18.34 -3.98
N LEU A 225 7.20 17.86 -4.09
CA LEU A 225 8.03 17.50 -2.93
C LEU A 225 8.14 18.65 -1.92
N ASN A 226 8.29 19.89 -2.40
CA ASN A 226 8.40 21.09 -1.57
C ASN A 226 7.08 21.55 -0.92
N THR A 227 5.95 20.91 -1.27
CA THR A 227 4.62 21.25 -0.71
C THR A 227 4.03 20.15 0.17
N ILE A 228 4.62 18.95 0.16
CA ILE A 228 4.13 17.84 0.98
C ILE A 228 4.34 18.15 2.47
N ALA A 229 3.26 18.09 3.23
CA ALA A 229 3.33 18.20 4.68
C ALA A 229 4.20 17.07 5.26
N LYS A 230 5.11 17.42 6.18
CA LYS A 230 6.04 16.48 6.83
C LYS A 230 6.93 15.71 5.83
N SER A 231 7.33 16.35 4.72
CA SER A 231 8.23 15.75 3.73
C SER A 231 9.51 15.18 4.34
N GLU A 232 10.18 15.92 5.24
CA GLU A 232 11.38 15.46 5.94
C GLU A 232 11.15 14.16 6.75
N MET A 233 10.01 14.06 7.46
CA MET A 233 9.65 12.86 8.21
C MET A 233 9.41 11.66 7.28
N ILE A 234 8.75 11.89 6.14
CA ILE A 234 8.49 10.83 5.14
C ILE A 234 9.83 10.33 4.56
N MET A 235 10.72 11.26 4.21
CA MET A 235 12.05 10.95 3.69
C MET A 235 12.88 10.16 4.70
N ASN A 236 12.96 10.64 5.95
CA ASN A 236 13.68 9.94 7.02
C ASN A 236 13.10 8.54 7.27
N MET A 237 11.78 8.38 7.23
CA MET A 237 11.14 7.07 7.39
C MET A 237 11.53 6.12 6.25
N ALA A 238 11.56 6.60 5.00
CA ALA A 238 11.97 5.80 3.85
C ALA A 238 13.44 5.37 3.94
N GLU A 239 14.33 6.25 4.38
CA GLU A 239 15.75 5.95 4.64
C GLU A 239 15.90 4.88 5.72
N ARG A 240 15.23 5.03 6.87
CA ARG A 240 15.27 4.05 7.98
C ARG A 240 14.73 2.68 7.59
N LEU A 241 13.73 2.61 6.70
CA LEU A 241 13.28 1.34 6.12
C LEU A 241 14.40 0.70 5.29
N CYS A 242 15.08 1.47 4.45
CA CYS A 242 16.20 1.00 3.62
C CYS A 242 17.42 0.56 4.45
N GLU A 243 17.70 1.21 5.57
CA GLU A 243 18.79 0.84 6.50
C GLU A 243 18.46 -0.44 7.27
N SER A 244 17.22 -0.58 7.72
CA SER A 244 16.76 -1.78 8.45
C SER A 244 16.84 -3.03 7.56
N ARG A 245 16.55 -2.87 6.27
CA ARG A 245 16.78 -3.89 5.24
C ARG A 245 18.24 -4.35 5.16
N GLN A 246 19.20 -3.41 5.19
CA GLN A 246 20.62 -3.75 5.11
C GLN A 246 21.10 -4.56 6.32
N ARG A 247 20.58 -4.24 7.51
CA ARG A 247 20.89 -4.98 8.74
C ARG A 247 20.39 -6.42 8.69
N GLN A 248 19.15 -6.63 8.23
CA GLN A 248 18.60 -7.99 8.06
C GLN A 248 19.40 -8.83 7.05
N ALA A 249 19.93 -8.21 5.98
CA ALA A 249 20.77 -8.92 5.02
C ALA A 249 22.14 -9.32 5.61
N GLN A 250 22.68 -8.54 6.54
CA GLN A 250 23.96 -8.81 7.22
C GLN A 250 23.85 -9.91 8.28
N GLU A 251 22.72 -10.01 8.99
CA GLU A 251 22.47 -11.06 9.99
C GLU A 251 22.27 -12.47 9.38
N ILE A 252 21.97 -12.55 8.07
CA ILE A 252 21.74 -13.81 7.34
C ILE A 252 23.01 -14.32 6.63
N ALA A 253 24.03 -13.47 6.45
CA ALA A 253 25.29 -13.89 5.84
C ALA A 253 26.08 -14.78 6.84
N PRO A 254 26.44 -16.03 6.48
CA PRO A 254 27.26 -16.86 7.37
C PRO A 254 28.64 -16.23 7.52
N THR A 255 29.08 -16.07 8.77
CA THR A 255 30.47 -15.78 9.15
C THR A 255 31.42 -16.86 8.66
#